data_AF-A0AAV8WUN0-F1
#
_entry.id   AF-A0AAV8WUN0-F1
#
_cell.length_a   1.000
_cell.length_b   1.000
_cell.length_c   1.000
_cell.angle_alpha   90.00
_cell.angle_beta   90.00
_cell.angle_gamma   90.00
#
_symmetry.space_group_name_H-M   'P 1'
#
loop_
_entity.id
_entity.type
_entity.pdbx_description
1 polymer ?
#
loop_
_entity_poly.entity_id
_entity_poly.type
_entity_poly.pdbx_seq_one_letter_code
_entity_poly.pdbx_strand_id
1 'polypeptide(L)'
;MNMLMALGLKCLILTSGTLAPLQPLISELGLTVPVRLENPHIVKGNQVCVKIITAGPDTELLNCNYQNRDNINYLGSVGRSVLNISRVVPNGLLIFFPSYPIMKKCQDNWQQTGLWSTINTQKTIFVEPKDKTSFNTAMEDYYSKIQDPNLKGAIFMGVCRGKVSEGLDFADANGRAVIIIGLPYPPLRDPKVILKKRYLDRCNVIDKQCLRGDDWYSLEATRAVNQAIGRVIRHRHDYGAILLLDTRFNNFRIKNQMSMWLRDHIKVINNFGEIMRDLKIFFKNAESSVSTDICCRDIDLETLKVAKNYFYKDAVKNNQNVRLASLLKISKPERDRNRHARTYKSHKLQIQLAFPAPQIKPKAMVVPGEFEIPISYKKNNFDFSTSSISTASSSSSETLNDSGDVVIHKRVLNDPLVNPTKRKKINLVPNSTKSDDFSTAPREYILMVRKTLDGPSFTDFAKGLGVYKQTENFDELTKVLDKIFINKHNLRFLLQGIEPYLKDYHREDFHKYWESMR
;
A
#
# COMPACT_ATOMS: atom_id res chain seq x y z
N MET A 1 -1.38 1.64 -20.04
CA MET A 1 -2.84 1.89 -20.13
C MET A 1 -3.42 1.46 -21.48
N ASN A 2 -2.83 1.86 -22.61
CA ASN A 2 -3.38 1.64 -23.97
C ASN A 2 -3.79 0.18 -24.26
N MET A 3 -3.04 -0.81 -23.78
CA MET A 3 -3.41 -2.24 -23.86
C MET A 3 -4.77 -2.56 -23.23
N LEU A 4 -5.12 -1.94 -22.10
CA LEU A 4 -6.43 -2.11 -21.45
C LEU A 4 -7.57 -1.45 -22.25
N MET A 5 -7.29 -0.35 -22.98
CA MET A 5 -8.25 0.25 -23.91
C MET A 5 -8.46 -0.65 -25.14
N ALA A 6 -7.38 -1.26 -25.66
CA ALA A 6 -7.44 -2.19 -26.79
C ALA A 6 -8.24 -3.48 -26.51
N LEU A 7 -8.41 -3.85 -25.23
CA LEU A 7 -9.29 -4.95 -24.80
C LEU A 7 -10.79 -4.56 -24.77
N GLY A 8 -11.18 -3.38 -25.26
CA GLY A 8 -12.59 -2.98 -25.37
C GLY A 8 -13.27 -2.63 -24.04
N LEU A 9 -12.52 -2.20 -23.03
CA LEU A 9 -13.06 -1.77 -21.74
C LEU A 9 -14.03 -0.59 -21.90
N LYS A 10 -15.32 -0.84 -21.64
CA LYS A 10 -16.39 0.18 -21.74
C LYS A 10 -16.37 1.22 -20.63
N CYS A 11 -15.81 0.89 -19.46
CA CYS A 11 -15.67 1.78 -18.32
C CYS A 11 -14.53 1.30 -17.40
N LEU A 12 -13.76 2.24 -16.86
CA LEU A 12 -12.79 2.02 -15.79
C LEU A 12 -13.03 3.07 -14.71
N ILE A 13 -13.24 2.63 -13.47
CA ILE A 13 -13.42 3.50 -12.31
C ILE A 13 -12.19 3.33 -11.41
N LEU A 14 -11.52 4.44 -11.08
CA LEU A 14 -10.34 4.47 -10.21
C LEU A 14 -10.73 5.09 -8.86
N THR A 15 -10.61 4.32 -7.78
CA THR A 15 -10.99 4.74 -6.43
C THR A 15 -9.91 4.41 -5.40
N SER A 16 -9.48 5.40 -4.63
CA SER A 16 -8.72 5.22 -3.38
C SER A 16 -8.80 6.49 -2.53
N GLY A 17 -8.75 6.33 -1.20
CA GLY A 17 -8.78 7.45 -0.25
C GLY A 17 -7.52 8.33 -0.21
N THR A 18 -6.50 8.02 -1.02
CA THR A 18 -5.21 8.75 -1.06
C THR A 18 -4.75 9.08 -2.48
N LEU A 19 -5.64 9.07 -3.48
CA LEU A 19 -5.30 9.45 -4.86
C LEU A 19 -5.02 10.95 -5.05
N ALA A 20 -5.53 11.80 -4.15
CA ALA A 20 -5.39 13.25 -4.23
C ALA A 20 -3.93 13.70 -3.99
N PRO A 21 -3.42 14.72 -4.71
CA PRO A 21 -4.06 15.43 -5.82
C PRO A 21 -4.19 14.59 -7.11
N LEU A 22 -5.36 14.66 -7.75
CA LEU A 22 -5.73 13.80 -8.88
C LEU A 22 -4.99 14.15 -10.20
N GLN A 23 -4.74 15.44 -10.48
CA GLN A 23 -4.20 15.88 -11.78
C GLN A 23 -2.83 15.22 -12.13
N PRO A 24 -1.85 15.11 -11.20
CA PRO A 24 -0.65 14.31 -11.43
C PRO A 24 -0.91 12.87 -11.86
N LEU A 25 -1.82 12.16 -11.18
CA LEU A 25 -2.14 10.76 -11.51
C LEU A 25 -2.75 10.63 -12.91
N ILE A 26 -3.63 11.55 -13.27
CA ILE A 26 -4.31 11.58 -14.58
C ILE A 26 -3.29 11.83 -15.71
N SER A 27 -2.34 12.74 -15.49
CA SER A 27 -1.20 12.99 -16.40
C SER A 27 -0.25 11.77 -16.48
N GLU A 28 0.13 11.16 -15.34
CA GLU A 28 0.98 9.96 -15.31
C GLU A 28 0.35 8.73 -15.99
N LEU A 29 -0.98 8.63 -16.03
CA LEU A 29 -1.72 7.56 -16.71
C LEU A 29 -1.90 7.80 -18.23
N GLY A 30 -1.70 9.03 -18.71
CA GLY A 30 -1.97 9.41 -20.10
C GLY A 30 -3.45 9.31 -20.48
N LEU A 31 -4.38 9.58 -19.54
CA LEU A 31 -5.82 9.39 -19.71
C LEU A 31 -6.62 10.70 -19.66
N THR A 32 -7.54 10.87 -20.60
CA THR A 32 -8.67 11.79 -20.44
C THR A 32 -9.66 11.18 -19.44
N VAL A 33 -9.62 11.65 -18.18
CA VAL A 33 -10.60 11.31 -17.13
C VAL A 33 -11.64 12.43 -17.03
N PRO A 34 -12.86 12.24 -17.58
CA PRO A 34 -13.88 13.30 -17.65
C PRO A 34 -14.64 13.48 -16.33
N VAL A 35 -15.00 12.37 -15.67
CA VAL A 35 -15.66 12.39 -14.35
C VAL A 35 -14.59 12.31 -13.27
N ARG A 36 -14.53 13.33 -12.42
CA ARG A 36 -13.58 13.44 -11.29
C ARG A 36 -14.38 13.76 -10.04
N LEU A 37 -14.09 13.10 -8.93
CA LEU A 37 -14.76 13.31 -7.65
C LEU A 37 -13.73 13.27 -6.53
N GLU A 38 -13.65 14.34 -5.74
CA GLU A 38 -12.85 14.42 -4.53
C GLU A 38 -13.76 14.92 -3.41
N ASN A 39 -14.20 14.01 -2.54
CA ASN A 39 -15.17 14.32 -1.48
C ASN A 39 -14.45 14.83 -0.22
N PRO A 40 -15.08 15.70 0.59
CA PRO A 40 -14.62 15.98 1.94
C PRO A 40 -14.59 14.69 2.78
N HIS A 41 -13.65 14.60 3.71
CA HIS A 41 -13.52 13.43 4.58
C HIS A 41 -14.65 13.38 5.62
N ILE A 42 -15.01 12.17 6.05
CA ILE A 42 -16.19 11.90 6.89
C ILE A 42 -16.02 12.30 8.38
N VAL A 43 -15.00 13.09 8.69
CA VAL A 43 -14.48 13.30 10.04
C VAL A 43 -14.45 14.79 10.34
N LYS A 44 -15.00 15.17 11.50
CA LYS A 44 -15.10 16.55 11.97
C LYS A 44 -13.81 17.00 12.65
N GLY A 45 -13.54 18.31 12.66
CA GLY A 45 -12.32 18.89 13.26
C GLY A 45 -12.16 18.71 14.77
N ASN A 46 -13.19 18.24 15.50
CA ASN A 46 -13.09 17.85 16.91
C ASN A 46 -12.62 16.39 17.12
N GLN A 47 -12.66 15.55 16.07
CA GLN A 47 -12.19 14.16 16.08
C GLN A 47 -10.72 14.03 15.68
N VAL A 48 -10.07 15.14 15.30
CA VAL A 48 -8.74 15.18 14.68
C VAL A 48 -7.84 16.16 15.42
N CYS A 49 -6.64 15.73 15.80
CA CYS A 49 -5.60 16.63 16.31
C CYS A 49 -4.32 16.49 15.47
N VAL A 50 -4.13 17.37 14.47
CA VAL A 50 -2.94 17.35 13.59
C VAL A 50 -1.93 18.41 14.05
N LYS A 51 -0.74 17.98 14.47
CA LYS A 51 0.36 18.87 14.89
C LYS A 51 1.62 18.64 14.04
N ILE A 52 2.26 19.71 13.60
CA ILE A 52 3.65 19.68 13.17
C ILE A 52 4.51 20.06 14.38
N ILE A 53 5.42 19.17 14.77
CA ILE A 53 6.34 19.36 15.90
C ILE A 53 7.71 19.73 15.33
N THR A 54 8.15 20.95 15.59
CA THR A 54 9.41 21.49 15.04
C THR A 54 10.61 21.27 15.96
N ALA A 55 10.40 21.18 17.27
CA ALA A 55 11.43 20.96 18.28
C ALA A 55 10.96 19.97 19.37
N GLY A 56 11.90 19.25 19.99
CA GLY A 56 11.62 18.31 21.08
C GLY A 56 11.47 18.97 22.46
N PRO A 57 11.29 18.16 23.53
CA PRO A 57 11.19 18.65 24.91
C PRO A 57 12.45 19.36 25.41
N ASP A 58 13.58 19.07 24.77
CA ASP A 58 14.93 19.58 25.00
C ASP A 58 15.30 20.72 24.04
N THR A 59 14.32 21.28 23.31
CA THR A 59 14.46 22.35 22.29
C THR A 59 15.29 21.98 21.05
N GLU A 60 15.87 20.78 20.99
CA GLU A 60 16.58 20.27 19.80
C GLU A 60 15.65 20.20 18.59
N LEU A 61 16.16 20.62 17.44
CA LEU A 61 15.37 20.81 16.22
C LEU A 61 15.11 19.47 15.51
N LEU A 62 13.82 19.13 15.32
CA LEU A 62 13.42 17.88 14.70
C LEU A 62 13.52 17.99 13.17
N ASN A 63 14.57 17.40 12.59
CA ASN A 63 14.78 17.38 11.14
C ASN A 63 15.54 16.11 10.71
N CYS A 64 14.83 15.17 10.09
CA CYS A 64 15.37 13.91 9.59
C CYS A 64 15.99 14.07 8.18
N ASN A 65 16.81 15.09 7.94
CA ASN A 65 17.54 15.26 6.68
C ASN A 65 18.79 14.34 6.62
N TYR A 66 19.51 14.33 5.49
CA TYR A 66 20.66 13.44 5.31
C TYR A 66 21.80 13.70 6.33
N GLN A 67 21.99 14.95 6.75
CA GLN A 67 23.08 15.39 7.64
C GLN A 67 22.74 15.14 9.11
N ASN A 68 21.50 15.42 9.52
CA ASN A 68 21.06 15.43 10.92
C ASN A 68 20.45 14.10 11.40
N ARG A 69 20.06 13.19 10.51
CA ARG A 69 19.57 11.84 10.87
C ARG A 69 20.59 10.96 11.66
N ASP A 70 21.85 11.40 11.68
CA ASP A 70 22.99 10.75 12.31
C ASP A 70 23.46 11.52 13.58
N ASN A 71 22.84 12.66 13.89
CA ASN A 71 23.08 13.44 15.11
C ASN A 71 22.42 12.76 16.33
N ILE A 72 23.24 12.49 17.36
CA ILE A 72 22.83 11.84 18.61
C ILE A 72 21.81 12.69 19.38
N ASN A 73 21.91 14.03 19.34
CA ASN A 73 20.96 14.92 20.00
C ASN A 73 19.57 14.81 19.38
N TYR A 74 19.49 14.89 18.04
CA TYR A 74 18.25 14.65 17.29
C TYR A 74 17.64 13.27 17.59
N LEU A 75 18.44 12.18 17.55
CA LEU A 75 17.95 10.83 17.86
C LEU A 75 17.38 10.74 19.30
N GLY A 76 18.08 11.30 20.28
CA GLY A 76 17.63 11.36 21.67
C GLY A 76 16.40 12.24 21.87
N SER A 77 16.31 13.37 21.17
CA SER A 77 15.19 14.31 21.21
C SER A 77 13.90 13.70 20.65
N VAL A 78 13.98 12.94 19.55
CA VAL A 78 12.84 12.16 19.05
C VAL A 78 12.42 11.09 20.08
N GLY A 79 13.38 10.43 20.75
CA GLY A 79 13.08 9.47 21.83
C GLY A 79 12.37 10.11 23.03
N ARG A 80 12.86 11.28 23.49
CA ARG A 80 12.22 12.09 24.54
C ARG A 80 10.85 12.60 24.13
N SER A 81 10.66 12.93 22.85
CA SER A 81 9.35 13.29 22.29
C SER A 81 8.37 12.13 22.37
N VAL A 82 8.77 10.94 21.87
CA VAL A 82 7.97 9.71 21.93
C VAL A 82 7.62 9.32 23.36
N LEU A 83 8.56 9.39 24.30
CA LEU A 83 8.34 9.10 25.73
C LEU A 83 7.28 10.00 26.36
N ASN A 84 7.26 11.28 26.02
CA ASN A 84 6.26 12.19 26.58
C ASN A 84 4.89 12.00 25.92
N ILE A 85 4.84 11.82 24.60
CA ILE A 85 3.59 11.56 23.87
C ILE A 85 2.94 10.24 24.32
N SER A 86 3.73 9.17 24.49
CA SER A 86 3.21 7.83 24.87
C SER A 86 2.58 7.79 26.27
N ARG A 87 2.93 8.73 27.16
CA ARG A 87 2.29 8.92 28.49
C ARG A 87 0.89 9.51 28.42
N VAL A 88 0.50 10.14 27.30
CA VAL A 88 -0.78 10.86 27.12
C VAL A 88 -1.68 10.21 26.07
N VAL A 89 -1.13 9.59 25.03
CA VAL A 89 -1.91 8.84 24.03
C VAL A 89 -2.51 7.58 24.69
N PRO A 90 -3.85 7.39 24.70
CA PRO A 90 -4.48 6.15 25.16
C PRO A 90 -4.27 5.02 24.14
N ASN A 91 -4.36 3.77 24.59
CA ASN A 91 -4.32 2.55 23.76
C ASN A 91 -3.16 2.55 22.72
N GLY A 92 -3.45 2.30 21.44
CA GLY A 92 -2.45 2.13 20.38
C GLY A 92 -1.79 3.43 19.90
N LEU A 93 -0.46 3.42 19.84
CA LEU A 93 0.37 4.48 19.26
C LEU A 93 1.20 3.92 18.10
N LEU A 94 0.94 4.37 16.87
CA LEU A 94 1.72 4.02 15.69
C LEU A 94 2.90 4.99 15.53
N ILE A 95 4.07 4.48 15.16
CA ILE A 95 5.26 5.29 14.88
C ILE A 95 5.87 4.85 13.54
N PHE A 96 5.74 5.69 12.52
CA PHE A 96 6.29 5.41 11.19
C PHE A 96 7.57 6.20 10.93
N PHE A 97 8.62 5.47 10.57
CA PHE A 97 9.92 5.98 10.16
C PHE A 97 10.03 6.07 8.62
N PRO A 98 10.95 6.88 8.07
CA PRO A 98 11.04 7.06 6.62
C PRO A 98 11.76 5.90 5.92
N SER A 99 12.48 5.05 6.67
CA SER A 99 13.05 3.78 6.22
C SER A 99 13.61 2.96 7.39
N TYR A 100 13.80 1.64 7.19
CA TYR A 100 14.32 0.72 8.22
C TYR A 100 15.67 1.16 8.84
N PRO A 101 16.66 1.70 8.10
CA PRO A 101 17.91 2.16 8.71
C PRO A 101 17.73 3.32 9.71
N ILE A 102 16.72 4.18 9.52
CA ILE A 102 16.45 5.28 10.46
C ILE A 102 15.73 4.77 11.71
N MET A 103 14.75 3.87 11.53
CA MET A 103 14.11 3.17 12.64
C MET A 103 15.14 2.44 13.51
N LYS A 104 16.12 1.77 12.87
CA LYS A 104 17.19 1.05 13.57
C LYS A 104 18.14 1.99 14.32
N LYS A 105 18.58 3.10 13.71
CA LYS A 105 19.39 4.12 14.40
C LYS A 105 18.69 4.71 15.63
N CYS A 106 17.39 4.97 15.54
CA CYS A 106 16.60 5.43 16.69
C CYS A 106 16.51 4.33 17.76
N GLN A 107 16.17 3.09 17.39
CA GLN A 107 16.16 1.94 18.30
C GLN A 107 17.48 1.77 19.05
N ASP A 108 18.61 1.74 18.32
CA ASP A 108 19.94 1.49 18.88
C ASP A 108 20.37 2.62 19.84
N ASN A 109 20.15 3.88 19.46
CA ASN A 109 20.40 5.03 20.32
C ASN A 109 19.52 5.01 21.58
N TRP A 110 18.24 4.68 21.46
CA TRP A 110 17.33 4.63 22.62
C TRP A 110 17.65 3.45 23.54
N GLN A 111 18.14 2.33 22.99
CA GLN A 111 18.59 1.18 23.78
C GLN A 111 19.88 1.51 24.56
N GLN A 112 20.86 2.12 23.90
CA GLN A 112 22.12 2.55 24.54
C GLN A 112 21.92 3.62 25.63
N THR A 113 20.94 4.50 25.48
CA THR A 113 20.65 5.60 26.42
C THR A 113 19.63 5.26 27.51
N GLY A 114 19.08 4.04 27.54
CA GLY A 114 18.01 3.66 28.48
C GLY A 114 16.65 4.32 28.22
N LEU A 115 16.51 5.14 27.16
CA LEU A 115 15.22 5.67 26.72
C LEU A 115 14.27 4.55 26.27
N TRP A 116 14.79 3.48 25.65
CA TRP A 116 14.00 2.35 25.17
C TRP A 116 13.26 1.63 26.30
N SER A 117 13.96 1.26 27.37
CA SER A 117 13.34 0.64 28.55
C SER A 117 12.36 1.59 29.21
N THR A 118 12.73 2.88 29.35
CA THR A 118 11.84 3.90 29.92
C THR A 118 10.53 4.06 29.14
N ILE A 119 10.57 4.03 27.81
CA ILE A 119 9.37 4.04 26.94
C ILE A 119 8.59 2.72 27.09
N ASN A 120 9.27 1.58 26.99
CA ASN A 120 8.66 0.25 27.02
C ASN A 120 7.92 -0.06 28.33
N THR A 121 8.40 0.47 29.46
CA THR A 121 7.73 0.41 30.78
C THR A 121 6.48 1.29 30.85
N GLN A 122 6.38 2.35 30.04
CA GLN A 122 5.16 3.18 29.96
C GLN A 122 4.12 2.62 28.99
N LYS A 123 4.59 2.05 27.86
CA LYS A 123 3.76 1.50 26.78
C LYS A 123 4.63 0.54 25.95
N THR A 124 4.28 -0.76 25.92
CA THR A 124 5.14 -1.81 25.34
C THR A 124 5.41 -1.60 23.85
N ILE A 125 6.65 -1.79 23.41
CA ILE A 125 7.09 -1.49 22.04
C ILE A 125 7.20 -2.76 21.19
N PHE A 126 6.46 -2.77 20.08
CA PHE A 126 6.58 -3.72 18.98
C PHE A 126 7.28 -3.07 17.78
N VAL A 127 8.06 -3.83 17.02
CA VAL A 127 8.84 -3.35 15.87
C VAL A 127 8.57 -4.24 14.66
N GLU A 128 8.23 -3.64 13.52
CA GLU A 128 7.88 -4.32 12.26
C GLU A 128 8.88 -5.41 11.84
N PRO A 129 8.51 -6.71 11.94
CA PRO A 129 9.38 -7.81 11.53
C PRO A 129 9.50 -7.92 10.01
N LYS A 130 10.67 -8.33 9.53
CA LYS A 130 10.96 -8.44 8.08
C LYS A 130 10.34 -9.68 7.46
N ASP A 131 10.28 -10.80 8.17
CA ASP A 131 9.61 -12.02 7.76
C ASP A 131 8.07 -11.91 7.86
N LYS A 132 7.33 -12.93 7.44
CA LYS A 132 5.85 -12.93 7.48
C LYS A 132 5.27 -13.55 8.75
N THR A 133 6.00 -14.49 9.35
CA THR A 133 5.59 -15.27 10.52
C THR A 133 5.57 -14.43 11.79
N SER A 134 6.73 -13.91 12.20
CA SER A 134 6.87 -13.05 13.38
C SER A 134 6.10 -11.74 13.23
N PHE A 135 5.86 -11.30 11.99
CA PHE A 135 5.02 -10.12 11.71
C PHE A 135 3.55 -10.33 12.15
N ASN A 136 2.98 -11.52 11.92
CA ASN A 136 1.64 -11.84 12.42
C ASN A 136 1.64 -11.91 13.96
N THR A 137 2.62 -12.62 14.55
CA THR A 137 2.75 -12.75 16.01
C THR A 137 2.88 -11.40 16.70
N ALA A 138 3.76 -10.52 16.22
CA ALA A 138 3.93 -9.18 16.78
C ALA A 138 2.67 -8.29 16.64
N MET A 139 1.79 -8.57 15.68
CA MET A 139 0.51 -7.88 15.50
C MET A 139 -0.56 -8.43 16.44
N GLU A 140 -0.61 -9.75 16.63
CA GLU A 140 -1.47 -10.43 17.60
C GLU A 140 -1.10 -10.01 19.04
N ASP A 141 0.20 -9.98 19.36
CA ASP A 141 0.72 -9.47 20.64
C ASP A 141 0.37 -8.00 20.86
N TYR A 142 0.53 -7.14 19.84
CA TYR A 142 0.17 -5.72 19.90
C TYR A 142 -1.31 -5.51 20.24
N TYR A 143 -2.22 -6.24 19.57
CA TYR A 143 -3.65 -6.18 19.88
C TYR A 143 -3.94 -6.71 21.29
N SER A 144 -3.27 -7.78 21.75
CA SER A 144 -3.44 -8.30 23.11
C SER A 144 -3.09 -7.24 24.18
N LYS A 145 -2.01 -6.47 23.97
CA LYS A 145 -1.55 -5.41 24.88
C LYS A 145 -2.38 -4.13 24.80
N ILE A 146 -3.27 -4.00 23.81
CA ILE A 146 -4.26 -2.93 23.70
C ILE A 146 -5.59 -3.28 24.36
N GLN A 147 -5.90 -4.58 24.46
CA GLN A 147 -7.12 -5.10 25.08
C GLN A 147 -6.96 -5.36 26.60
N ASP A 148 -5.73 -5.48 27.10
CA ASP A 148 -5.44 -5.61 28.53
C ASP A 148 -5.77 -4.31 29.30
N PRO A 149 -6.79 -4.28 30.18
CA PRO A 149 -7.23 -3.07 30.89
C PRO A 149 -6.22 -2.59 31.95
N ASN A 150 -5.23 -3.40 32.30
CA ASN A 150 -4.17 -3.01 33.25
C ASN A 150 -3.05 -2.21 32.56
N LEU A 151 -3.02 -2.21 31.22
CA LEU A 151 -2.00 -1.54 30.42
C LEU A 151 -2.55 -0.28 29.76
N LYS A 152 -1.66 0.69 29.52
CA LYS A 152 -1.98 1.89 28.75
C LYS A 152 -1.99 1.65 27.23
N GLY A 153 -2.03 0.40 26.78
CA GLY A 153 -1.86 0.00 25.38
C GLY A 153 -0.41 -0.24 24.97
N ALA A 154 -0.17 -0.21 23.65
CA ALA A 154 1.09 -0.57 23.02
C ALA A 154 1.56 0.44 21.96
N ILE A 155 2.84 0.39 21.60
CA ILE A 155 3.47 1.13 20.50
C ILE A 155 3.77 0.15 19.37
N PHE A 156 3.43 0.50 18.13
CA PHE A 156 3.93 -0.20 16.94
C PHE A 156 4.88 0.70 16.14
N MET A 157 6.16 0.36 16.13
CA MET A 157 7.17 0.99 15.27
C MET A 157 7.23 0.26 13.92
N GLY A 158 7.08 1.01 12.83
CA GLY A 158 7.21 0.48 11.46
C GLY A 158 7.75 1.53 10.51
N VAL A 159 7.71 1.25 9.21
CA VAL A 159 8.17 2.21 8.19
C VAL A 159 7.03 2.64 7.27
N CYS A 160 7.10 3.87 6.76
CA CYS A 160 6.32 4.29 5.61
C CYS A 160 6.69 3.41 4.40
N ARG A 161 5.71 2.96 3.62
CA ARG A 161 5.86 1.89 2.60
C ARG A 161 6.28 0.53 3.19
N GLY A 162 6.05 0.33 4.48
CA GLY A 162 6.10 -0.96 5.17
C GLY A 162 4.72 -1.63 5.20
N LYS A 163 4.69 -2.92 5.53
CA LYS A 163 3.49 -3.76 5.63
C LYS A 163 2.45 -3.12 6.55
N VAL A 164 2.90 -2.56 7.67
CA VAL A 164 2.09 -1.87 8.68
C VAL A 164 1.39 -0.64 8.07
N SER A 165 2.11 0.14 7.26
CA SER A 165 1.62 1.41 6.68
C SER A 165 0.70 1.23 5.47
N GLU A 166 0.76 0.08 4.79
CA GLU A 166 0.01 -0.19 3.55
C GLU A 166 -1.14 -1.18 3.75
N GLY A 167 -0.86 -2.35 4.34
CA GLY A 167 -1.73 -3.54 4.27
C GLY A 167 -2.64 -3.81 5.46
N LEU A 168 -2.54 -3.05 6.56
CA LEU A 168 -3.27 -3.32 7.81
C LEU A 168 -4.17 -2.18 8.26
N ASP A 169 -5.07 -2.50 9.19
CA ASP A 169 -6.05 -1.58 9.75
C ASP A 169 -5.90 -1.43 11.27
N PHE A 170 -5.98 -0.19 11.74
CA PHE A 170 -5.74 0.22 13.13
C PHE A 170 -6.89 1.08 13.67
N ALA A 171 -8.13 0.77 13.27
CA ALA A 171 -9.35 1.42 13.74
C ALA A 171 -9.46 1.45 15.29
N ASP A 172 -10.12 2.50 15.78
CA ASP A 172 -10.43 2.70 17.19
C ASP A 172 -9.19 2.64 18.13
N ALA A 173 -9.26 1.84 19.19
CA ALA A 173 -8.20 1.68 20.19
C ALA A 173 -6.88 1.19 19.60
N ASN A 174 -6.89 0.57 18.41
CA ASN A 174 -5.69 0.01 17.79
C ASN A 174 -4.73 1.08 17.24
N GLY A 175 -5.17 2.34 17.11
CA GLY A 175 -4.40 3.40 16.47
C GLY A 175 -4.84 4.80 16.86
N ARG A 176 -5.03 5.09 18.16
CA ARG A 176 -5.49 6.40 18.66
C ARG A 176 -4.53 7.57 18.38
N ALA A 177 -3.27 7.30 18.06
CA ALA A 177 -2.40 8.30 17.43
C ALA A 177 -1.39 7.68 16.46
N VAL A 178 -0.92 8.52 15.52
CA VAL A 178 0.25 8.25 14.68
C VAL A 178 1.30 9.34 14.84
N ILE A 179 2.54 8.91 15.01
CA ILE A 179 3.76 9.72 14.88
C ILE A 179 4.38 9.40 13.51
N ILE A 180 4.63 10.43 12.70
CA ILE A 180 5.43 10.35 11.47
C ILE A 180 6.77 11.03 11.77
N ILE A 181 7.86 10.26 11.76
CA ILE A 181 9.22 10.78 11.95
C ILE A 181 9.83 11.01 10.56
N GLY A 182 10.17 12.25 10.25
CA GLY A 182 10.77 12.61 8.97
C GLY A 182 9.84 12.48 7.75
N LEU A 183 10.42 12.74 6.58
CA LEU A 183 9.74 12.62 5.28
C LEU A 183 10.24 11.36 4.53
N PRO A 184 9.35 10.44 4.11
CA PRO A 184 9.70 9.18 3.45
C PRO A 184 10.00 9.37 1.95
N TYR A 185 10.97 10.22 1.65
CA TYR A 185 11.45 10.45 0.28
C TYR A 185 12.06 9.18 -0.33
N PRO A 186 11.81 8.89 -1.63
CA PRO A 186 12.55 7.87 -2.36
C PRO A 186 14.07 8.15 -2.35
N PRO A 187 14.95 7.15 -2.47
CA PRO A 187 16.40 7.37 -2.45
C PRO A 187 16.84 8.25 -3.63
N LEU A 188 17.36 9.46 -3.36
CA LEU A 188 17.69 10.45 -4.39
C LEU A 188 18.74 9.96 -5.41
N ARG A 189 19.57 8.99 -5.03
CA ARG A 189 20.62 8.37 -5.87
C ARG A 189 20.17 7.09 -6.60
N ASP A 190 18.92 6.65 -6.45
CA ASP A 190 18.38 5.52 -7.23
C ASP A 190 18.29 5.92 -8.72
N PRO A 191 18.91 5.16 -9.65
CA PRO A 191 18.79 5.40 -11.09
C PRO A 191 17.34 5.53 -11.58
N LYS A 192 16.39 4.76 -11.01
CA LYS A 192 14.96 4.86 -11.36
C LYS A 192 14.38 6.21 -10.97
N VAL A 193 14.72 6.73 -9.79
CA VAL A 193 14.31 8.07 -9.33
C VAL A 193 14.92 9.16 -10.21
N ILE A 194 16.22 9.08 -10.50
CA ILE A 194 16.92 10.05 -11.35
C ILE A 194 16.33 10.08 -12.77
N LEU A 195 16.09 8.92 -13.37
CA LEU A 195 15.53 8.79 -14.72
C LEU A 195 14.06 9.24 -14.77
N LYS A 196 13.23 8.87 -13.79
CA LYS A 196 11.82 9.30 -13.69
C LYS A 196 11.69 10.81 -13.52
N LYS A 197 12.56 11.45 -12.72
CA LYS A 197 12.63 12.92 -12.62
C LYS A 197 12.97 13.54 -13.98
N ARG A 198 14.09 13.16 -14.59
CA ARG A 198 14.53 13.66 -15.91
C ARG A 198 13.49 13.44 -17.02
N TYR A 199 12.76 12.34 -16.99
CA TYR A 199 11.65 12.06 -17.90
C TYR A 199 10.50 13.06 -17.69
N LEU A 200 10.05 13.22 -16.43
CA LEU A 200 9.00 14.17 -16.07
C LEU A 200 9.37 15.63 -16.39
N ASP A 201 10.64 16.01 -16.20
CA ASP A 201 11.12 17.36 -16.56
C ASP A 201 11.05 17.59 -18.08
N ARG A 202 11.40 16.59 -18.91
CA ARG A 202 11.20 16.63 -20.36
C ARG A 202 9.72 16.69 -20.74
N CYS A 203 8.86 15.94 -20.06
CA CYS A 203 7.42 16.02 -20.26
C CYS A 203 6.88 17.42 -19.91
N ASN A 204 7.32 18.04 -18.80
CA ASN A 204 6.92 19.41 -18.42
C ASN A 204 7.42 20.49 -19.41
N VAL A 205 8.48 20.23 -20.17
CA VAL A 205 8.88 21.10 -21.30
C VAL A 205 7.85 21.06 -22.43
N ILE A 206 7.34 19.88 -22.79
CA ILE A 206 6.37 19.66 -23.88
C ILE A 206 4.95 20.07 -23.46
N ASP A 207 4.45 19.52 -22.35
CA ASP A 207 3.13 19.78 -21.79
C ASP A 207 3.26 20.34 -20.37
N LYS A 208 2.79 21.57 -20.15
CA LYS A 208 2.85 22.23 -18.84
C LYS A 208 1.92 21.60 -17.79
N GLN A 209 0.99 20.72 -18.18
CA GLN A 209 0.18 19.94 -17.24
C GLN A 209 0.93 18.73 -16.64
N CYS A 210 2.03 18.28 -17.28
CA CYS A 210 2.89 17.25 -16.72
C CYS A 210 3.62 17.77 -15.46
N LEU A 211 3.67 16.96 -14.40
CA LEU A 211 4.34 17.33 -13.15
C LEU A 211 5.86 17.37 -13.33
N ARG A 212 6.57 18.31 -12.69
CA ARG A 212 8.05 18.35 -12.67
C ARG A 212 8.64 17.25 -11.79
N GLY A 213 9.89 16.89 -12.03
CA GLY A 213 10.60 15.85 -11.29
C GLY A 213 10.70 16.12 -9.79
N ASP A 214 10.95 17.36 -9.35
CA ASP A 214 11.01 17.72 -7.93
C ASP A 214 9.63 17.74 -7.24
N ASP A 215 8.60 18.17 -7.97
CA ASP A 215 7.23 18.19 -7.45
C ASP A 215 6.67 16.76 -7.33
N TRP A 216 7.01 15.87 -8.28
CA TRP A 216 6.76 14.41 -8.19
C TRP A 216 7.53 13.77 -7.04
N TYR A 217 8.81 14.10 -6.86
CA TYR A 217 9.63 13.57 -5.77
C TYR A 217 9.08 13.95 -4.39
N SER A 218 8.53 15.16 -4.27
CA SER A 218 7.82 15.64 -3.07
C SER A 218 6.46 14.94 -2.90
N LEU A 219 5.70 14.79 -3.98
CA LEU A 219 4.41 14.09 -3.99
C LEU A 219 4.56 12.63 -3.57
N GLU A 220 5.62 11.93 -3.99
CA GLU A 220 5.88 10.55 -3.56
C GLU A 220 6.19 10.44 -2.05
N ALA A 221 6.89 11.41 -1.44
CA ALA A 221 7.03 11.43 0.01
C ALA A 221 5.66 11.62 0.69
N THR A 222 4.88 12.60 0.22
CA THR A 222 3.58 12.93 0.83
C THR A 222 2.51 11.85 0.61
N ARG A 223 2.50 11.15 -0.52
CA ARG A 223 1.64 9.97 -0.78
C ARG A 223 1.82 8.89 0.30
N ALA A 224 3.07 8.57 0.66
CA ALA A 224 3.37 7.59 1.70
C ALA A 224 3.01 8.07 3.10
N VAL A 225 3.14 9.37 3.38
CA VAL A 225 2.65 9.98 4.64
C VAL A 225 1.12 9.89 4.72
N ASN A 226 0.38 10.24 3.66
CA ASN A 226 -1.08 10.14 3.61
C ASN A 226 -1.57 8.68 3.82
N GLN A 227 -0.87 7.68 3.28
CA GLN A 227 -1.17 6.24 3.49
C GLN A 227 -0.97 5.80 4.95
N ALA A 228 0.06 6.31 5.63
CA ALA A 228 0.34 6.03 7.04
C ALA A 228 -0.64 6.76 7.99
N ILE A 229 -0.99 8.02 7.68
CA ILE A 229 -2.00 8.79 8.42
C ILE A 229 -3.39 8.16 8.32
N GLY A 230 -3.76 7.68 7.14
CA GLY A 230 -5.06 7.05 6.88
C GLY A 230 -5.35 5.78 7.69
N ARG A 231 -4.40 5.29 8.52
CA ARG A 231 -4.57 4.15 9.44
C ARG A 231 -5.34 4.49 10.72
N VAL A 232 -5.30 5.75 11.16
CA VAL A 232 -5.71 6.21 12.51
C VAL A 232 -7.19 6.57 12.63
N ILE A 233 -7.88 6.84 11.51
CA ILE A 233 -9.28 7.27 11.53
C ILE A 233 -10.04 6.60 10.39
N ARG A 234 -10.99 5.72 10.71
CA ARG A 234 -11.60 4.80 9.73
C ARG A 234 -13.10 4.98 9.47
N HIS A 235 -13.83 5.55 10.41
CA HIS A 235 -15.27 5.81 10.28
C HIS A 235 -15.66 7.16 10.88
N ARG A 236 -16.91 7.59 10.60
CA ARG A 236 -17.48 8.86 11.09
C ARG A 236 -17.52 9.01 12.62
N HIS A 237 -17.32 7.92 13.35
CA HIS A 237 -17.32 7.86 14.83
C HIS A 237 -15.93 7.51 15.39
N ASP A 238 -14.87 7.56 14.57
CA ASP A 238 -13.50 7.32 15.01
C ASP A 238 -12.81 8.65 15.37
N TYR A 239 -11.70 8.61 16.10
CA TYR A 239 -10.95 9.80 16.49
C TYR A 239 -9.46 9.49 16.71
N GLY A 240 -8.58 10.46 16.41
CA GLY A 240 -7.15 10.28 16.66
C GLY A 240 -6.26 11.51 16.44
N ALA A 241 -5.03 11.40 16.96
CA ALA A 241 -4.00 12.43 16.83
C ALA A 241 -2.95 12.06 15.77
N ILE A 242 -2.47 13.06 15.03
CA ILE A 242 -1.53 12.93 13.92
C ILE A 242 -0.37 13.89 14.17
N LEU A 243 0.81 13.34 14.45
CA LEU A 243 1.97 14.10 14.94
C LEU A 243 3.11 13.98 13.93
N LEU A 244 3.44 15.10 13.29
CA LEU A 244 4.43 15.19 12.22
C LEU A 244 5.74 15.74 12.81
N LEU A 245 6.65 14.85 13.16
CA LEU A 245 7.93 15.15 13.82
C LEU A 245 9.02 15.43 12.77
N ASP A 246 8.83 16.52 12.02
CA ASP A 246 9.87 17.13 11.18
C ASP A 246 9.52 18.57 10.83
N THR A 247 10.44 19.51 11.08
CA THR A 247 10.37 20.92 10.66
C THR A 247 9.97 21.11 9.19
N ARG A 248 10.40 20.23 8.30
CA ARG A 248 10.14 20.32 6.86
C ARG A 248 8.65 20.19 6.52
N PHE A 249 7.83 19.56 7.36
CA PHE A 249 6.37 19.53 7.17
C PHE A 249 5.74 20.93 7.19
N ASN A 250 6.41 21.95 7.77
CA ASN A 250 5.90 23.33 7.71
C ASN A 250 6.04 23.97 6.30
N ASN A 251 6.78 23.36 5.38
CA ASN A 251 6.91 23.87 4.01
C ASN A 251 5.54 23.90 3.30
N PHE A 252 5.17 25.07 2.76
CA PHE A 252 3.91 25.30 2.04
C PHE A 252 3.63 24.26 0.94
N ARG A 253 4.65 23.84 0.18
CA ARG A 253 4.49 22.82 -0.87
C ARG A 253 4.07 21.47 -0.30
N ILE A 254 4.63 21.08 0.84
CA ILE A 254 4.31 19.80 1.50
C ILE A 254 2.92 19.87 2.12
N LYS A 255 2.58 20.96 2.84
CA LYS A 255 1.22 21.17 3.39
C LYS A 255 0.14 21.11 2.31
N ASN A 256 0.40 21.66 1.12
CA ASN A 256 -0.52 21.61 -0.01
C ASN A 256 -0.60 20.24 -0.71
N GLN A 257 0.36 19.33 -0.48
CA GLN A 257 0.32 17.95 -0.97
C GLN A 257 -0.33 16.97 0.01
N MET A 258 -0.52 17.35 1.28
CA MET A 258 -1.29 16.57 2.26
C MET A 258 -2.76 16.43 1.78
N SER A 259 -3.44 15.36 2.19
CA SER A 259 -4.89 15.19 1.97
C SER A 259 -5.69 16.42 2.41
N MET A 260 -6.66 16.89 1.61
CA MET A 260 -7.35 18.17 1.87
C MET A 260 -7.90 18.30 3.30
N TRP A 261 -8.53 17.25 3.81
CA TRP A 261 -9.13 17.21 5.15
C TRP A 261 -8.15 17.37 6.33
N LEU A 262 -6.85 17.24 6.08
CA LEU A 262 -5.83 17.52 7.09
C LEU A 262 -5.48 19.01 7.17
N ARG A 263 -5.56 19.74 6.04
CA ARG A 263 -4.90 21.04 5.85
C ARG A 263 -5.39 22.08 6.85
N ASP A 264 -6.70 22.17 7.01
CA ASP A 264 -7.37 23.13 7.91
C ASP A 264 -7.26 22.74 9.40
N HIS A 265 -6.64 21.59 9.70
CA HIS A 265 -6.45 21.08 11.06
C HIS A 265 -4.97 21.04 11.47
N ILE A 266 -4.04 21.24 10.53
CA ILE A 266 -2.59 21.36 10.80
C ILE A 266 -2.32 22.60 11.66
N LYS A 267 -1.86 22.39 12.90
CA LYS A 267 -1.24 23.46 13.71
C LYS A 267 0.26 23.19 13.85
N VAL A 268 1.09 24.20 13.55
CA VAL A 268 2.54 24.14 13.77
C VAL A 268 2.83 24.56 15.19
N ILE A 269 3.59 23.76 15.94
CA ILE A 269 3.94 24.06 17.33
C ILE A 269 5.46 23.97 17.52
N ASN A 270 6.00 25.02 18.13
CA ASN A 270 7.40 25.15 18.49
C ASN A 270 7.67 24.88 19.99
N ASN A 271 6.64 24.90 20.84
CA ASN A 271 6.77 24.64 22.28
C ASN A 271 6.21 23.25 22.62
N PHE A 272 7.06 22.33 23.07
CA PHE A 272 6.64 20.95 23.37
C PHE A 272 5.57 20.87 24.47
N GLY A 273 5.55 21.80 25.43
CA GLY A 273 4.53 21.88 26.47
C GLY A 273 3.12 22.21 25.93
N GLU A 274 3.04 22.91 24.80
CA GLU A 274 1.77 23.20 24.12
C GLU A 274 1.18 21.92 23.49
N ILE A 275 1.99 21.12 22.79
CA ILE A 275 1.59 19.79 22.28
C ILE A 275 1.06 18.92 23.43
N MET A 276 1.78 18.88 24.56
CA MET A 276 1.39 18.04 25.69
C MET A 276 0.13 18.50 26.41
N ARG A 277 -0.21 19.80 26.34
CA ARG A 277 -1.50 20.32 26.82
C ARG A 277 -2.63 19.97 25.86
N ASP A 278 -2.44 20.24 24.58
CA ASP A 278 -3.43 20.07 23.54
C ASP A 278 -3.80 18.59 23.33
N LEU A 279 -2.85 17.66 23.43
CA LEU A 279 -3.12 16.22 23.41
C LEU A 279 -3.94 15.76 24.61
N LYS A 280 -3.68 16.27 25.82
CA LYS A 280 -4.48 15.96 27.02
C LYS A 280 -5.92 16.46 26.88
N ILE A 281 -6.10 17.68 26.37
CA ILE A 281 -7.43 18.27 26.14
C ILE A 281 -8.17 17.48 25.05
N PHE A 282 -7.49 17.15 23.95
CA PHE A 282 -8.05 16.36 22.86
C PHE A 282 -8.54 15.00 23.33
N PHE A 283 -7.69 14.17 23.92
CA PHE A 283 -8.07 12.82 24.34
C PHE A 283 -9.13 12.81 25.45
N LYS A 284 -9.13 13.79 26.36
CA LYS A 284 -10.19 13.95 27.37
C LYS A 284 -11.56 14.23 26.75
N ASN A 285 -11.62 14.98 25.65
CA ASN A 285 -12.87 15.46 25.07
C ASN A 285 -13.36 14.57 23.90
N ALA A 286 -12.46 13.85 23.23
CA ALA A 286 -12.75 13.13 22.00
C ALA A 286 -13.83 12.04 22.19
N GLU A 287 -13.75 11.26 23.27
CA GLU A 287 -14.72 10.19 23.58
C GLU A 287 -16.14 10.74 23.77
N SER A 288 -16.29 11.86 24.49
CA SER A 288 -17.57 12.55 24.66
C SER A 288 -18.08 13.14 23.34
N SER A 289 -17.18 13.66 22.50
CA SER A 289 -17.53 14.25 21.21
C SER A 289 -17.99 13.24 20.16
N VAL A 290 -17.51 12.00 20.25
CA VAL A 290 -17.99 10.87 19.43
C VAL A 290 -19.29 10.29 20.00
N SER A 291 -19.37 10.13 21.33
CA SER A 291 -20.54 9.53 21.99
C SER A 291 -21.82 10.36 21.80
N THR A 292 -21.70 11.68 21.68
CA THR A 292 -22.85 12.58 21.45
C THR A 292 -23.46 12.41 20.05
N ASP A 293 -22.67 12.08 19.02
CA ASP A 293 -23.19 11.74 17.68
C ASP A 293 -23.96 10.39 17.65
N ILE A 294 -23.84 9.55 18.68
CA ILE A 294 -24.59 8.28 18.80
C ILE A 294 -25.98 8.52 19.39
N CYS A 295 -26.17 9.59 20.17
CA CYS A 295 -27.46 9.95 20.77
C CYS A 295 -28.42 10.63 19.77
N CYS A 296 -27.92 11.12 18.63
CA CYS A 296 -28.71 11.80 17.62
C CYS A 296 -29.16 10.87 16.48
N ARG A 297 -30.48 10.61 16.45
CA ARG A 297 -31.21 9.82 15.43
C ARG A 297 -31.11 8.30 15.58
N ASP A 298 -31.80 7.79 16.61
CA ASP A 298 -32.80 6.76 16.31
C ASP A 298 -33.66 7.26 15.14
N ILE A 299 -33.66 6.55 14.01
CA ILE A 299 -34.53 6.89 12.90
C ILE A 299 -35.93 6.38 13.28
N ASP A 300 -36.83 7.32 13.58
CA ASP A 300 -38.21 7.01 13.93
C ASP A 300 -38.81 6.04 12.90
N LEU A 301 -39.52 5.04 13.41
CA LEU A 301 -40.27 4.07 12.62
C LEU A 301 -41.27 4.78 11.69
N GLU A 302 -41.81 5.94 12.07
CA GLU A 302 -42.56 6.84 11.17
C GLU A 302 -41.74 7.29 9.97
N THR A 303 -40.50 7.76 10.16
CA THR A 303 -39.64 8.22 9.06
C THR A 303 -39.34 7.09 8.08
N LEU A 304 -39.14 5.87 8.58
CA LEU A 304 -38.98 4.67 7.75
C LEU A 304 -40.27 4.28 7.01
N LYS A 305 -41.46 4.41 7.63
CA LYS A 305 -42.75 4.23 6.94
C LYS A 305 -42.96 5.26 5.84
N VAL A 306 -42.67 6.55 6.11
CA VAL A 306 -42.80 7.65 5.14
C VAL A 306 -41.90 7.43 3.93
N ALA A 307 -40.61 7.11 4.15
CA ALA A 307 -39.69 6.78 3.05
C ALA A 307 -40.19 5.58 2.22
N LYS A 308 -40.63 4.50 2.89
CA LYS A 308 -41.16 3.31 2.22
C LYS A 308 -42.43 3.61 1.40
N ASN A 309 -43.31 4.45 1.93
CA ASN A 309 -44.52 4.92 1.21
C ASN A 309 -44.17 5.83 0.03
N TYR A 310 -43.12 6.64 0.11
CA TYR A 310 -42.66 7.48 -0.99
C TYR A 310 -42.15 6.63 -2.16
N PHE A 311 -41.22 5.71 -1.89
CA PHE A 311 -40.71 4.79 -2.91
C PHE A 311 -41.80 3.86 -3.48
N TYR A 312 -42.79 3.45 -2.66
CA TYR A 312 -43.94 2.68 -3.14
C TYR A 312 -44.83 3.48 -4.10
N LYS A 313 -45.18 4.73 -3.75
CA LYS A 313 -45.96 5.62 -4.63
C LYS A 313 -45.23 5.91 -5.95
N ASP A 314 -43.92 6.09 -5.90
CA ASP A 314 -43.11 6.40 -7.10
C ASP A 314 -42.95 5.18 -8.01
N ALA A 315 -42.78 3.97 -7.46
CA ALA A 315 -42.77 2.73 -8.23
C ALA A 315 -44.12 2.45 -8.91
N VAL A 316 -45.23 2.71 -8.22
CA VAL A 316 -46.60 2.59 -8.76
C VAL A 316 -46.85 3.63 -9.87
N LYS A 317 -46.43 4.89 -9.67
CA LYS A 317 -46.54 5.96 -10.70
C LYS A 317 -45.82 5.61 -11.99
N ASN A 318 -44.64 5.00 -11.88
CA ASN A 318 -43.80 4.61 -13.02
C ASN A 318 -44.15 3.22 -13.59
N ASN A 319 -45.29 2.64 -13.18
CA ASN A 319 -45.88 1.39 -13.68
C ASN A 319 -44.91 0.19 -13.69
N GLN A 320 -43.95 0.15 -12.76
CA GLN A 320 -42.99 -0.95 -12.64
C GLN A 320 -43.58 -2.09 -11.81
N ASN A 321 -43.70 -3.27 -12.42
CA ASN A 321 -44.26 -4.48 -11.80
C ASN A 321 -43.29 -5.12 -10.79
N VAL A 322 -43.06 -4.46 -9.64
CA VAL A 322 -42.09 -4.89 -8.63
C VAL A 322 -42.77 -5.64 -7.48
N ARG A 323 -42.63 -6.97 -7.43
CA ARG A 323 -43.00 -7.83 -6.28
C ARG A 323 -42.04 -7.62 -5.09
N LEU A 324 -42.00 -6.42 -4.51
CA LEU A 324 -41.09 -6.07 -3.40
C LEU A 324 -41.50 -6.63 -2.02
N ALA A 325 -42.56 -7.45 -1.95
CA ALA A 325 -43.12 -7.96 -0.70
C ALA A 325 -42.24 -9.01 0.03
N SER A 326 -41.26 -9.61 -0.66
CA SER A 326 -40.45 -10.72 -0.14
C SER A 326 -39.14 -10.29 0.56
N LEU A 327 -38.70 -9.04 0.41
CA LEU A 327 -37.32 -8.64 0.72
C LEU A 327 -37.04 -8.21 2.17
N LEU A 328 -38.05 -8.13 3.05
CA LEU A 328 -37.87 -7.73 4.46
C LEU A 328 -38.75 -8.56 5.42
N LYS A 329 -38.25 -9.74 5.83
CA LYS A 329 -38.74 -10.40 7.05
C LYS A 329 -38.11 -9.72 8.27
N ILE A 330 -38.88 -8.91 8.99
CA ILE A 330 -38.49 -8.36 10.28
C ILE A 330 -38.93 -9.36 11.37
N SER A 331 -37.98 -10.07 11.97
CA SER A 331 -38.22 -10.76 13.24
C SER A 331 -38.31 -9.75 14.39
N LYS A 332 -39.24 -9.94 15.33
CA LYS A 332 -39.24 -9.18 16.58
C LYS A 332 -38.09 -9.67 17.47
N PRO A 333 -37.36 -8.79 18.16
CA PRO A 333 -36.40 -9.21 19.18
C PRO A 333 -37.14 -9.75 20.40
N GLU A 334 -36.72 -10.93 20.86
CA GLU A 334 -37.22 -11.54 22.10
C GLU A 334 -36.58 -10.85 23.31
N ARG A 335 -37.34 -10.63 24.38
CA ARG A 335 -36.90 -9.85 25.55
C ARG A 335 -36.18 -10.73 26.57
N ASP A 336 -34.93 -11.09 26.28
CA ASP A 336 -34.11 -11.79 27.26
C ASP A 336 -33.70 -10.85 28.41
N ARG A 337 -33.99 -11.27 29.65
CA ARG A 337 -33.77 -10.50 30.88
C ARG A 337 -32.61 -11.10 31.67
N ASN A 338 -31.38 -10.73 31.34
CA ASN A 338 -30.29 -10.81 32.33
C ASN A 338 -29.18 -9.78 32.08
N ARG A 339 -28.59 -9.29 33.17
CA ARG A 339 -27.37 -8.47 33.16
C ARG A 339 -26.16 -9.38 33.35
N HIS A 340 -25.17 -9.29 32.46
CA HIS A 340 -23.72 -9.15 32.69
C HIS A 340 -22.95 -9.55 31.42
N ALA A 341 -21.75 -8.97 31.22
CA ALA A 341 -20.85 -9.12 30.07
C ALA A 341 -21.43 -8.75 28.68
N ARG A 342 -20.75 -7.85 27.96
CA ARG A 342 -21.03 -7.54 26.53
C ARG A 342 -19.79 -7.79 25.67
N THR A 343 -19.69 -9.00 25.12
CA THR A 343 -18.68 -9.35 24.10
C THR A 343 -19.27 -9.12 22.71
N TYR A 344 -18.81 -8.08 22.00
CA TYR A 344 -19.34 -7.72 20.68
C TYR A 344 -18.80 -8.63 19.56
N LYS A 345 -19.59 -9.63 19.14
CA LYS A 345 -19.39 -10.34 17.87
C LYS A 345 -19.89 -9.46 16.70
N SER A 346 -18.98 -9.06 15.80
CA SER A 346 -19.34 -8.30 14.59
C SER A 346 -20.19 -9.17 13.63
N HIS A 347 -21.47 -8.82 13.49
CA HIS A 347 -22.35 -9.50 12.54
C HIS A 347 -22.23 -8.83 11.17
N LYS A 348 -21.84 -9.62 10.16
CA LYS A 348 -21.47 -9.14 8.84
C LYS A 348 -22.71 -8.95 7.95
N LEU A 349 -23.27 -7.74 7.92
CA LEU A 349 -24.36 -7.38 7.03
C LEU A 349 -23.90 -7.41 5.56
N GLN A 350 -24.34 -8.42 4.82
CA GLN A 350 -23.98 -8.64 3.42
C GLN A 350 -25.12 -8.18 2.51
N ILE A 351 -25.02 -6.96 1.98
CA ILE A 351 -25.98 -6.39 1.02
C ILE A 351 -25.57 -6.83 -0.38
N GLN A 352 -26.37 -7.67 -1.02
CA GLN A 352 -26.10 -8.21 -2.35
C GLN A 352 -27.05 -7.59 -3.40
N LEU A 353 -26.58 -6.54 -4.08
CA LEU A 353 -27.31 -5.91 -5.18
C LEU A 353 -27.16 -6.74 -6.46
N ALA A 354 -28.24 -7.42 -6.86
CA ALA A 354 -28.32 -8.14 -8.14
C ALA A 354 -29.04 -7.28 -9.19
N PHE A 355 -28.32 -6.92 -10.26
CA PHE A 355 -28.90 -6.29 -11.44
C PHE A 355 -28.99 -7.33 -12.58
N PRO A 356 -30.15 -7.50 -13.24
CA PRO A 356 -30.25 -8.35 -14.42
C PRO A 356 -29.57 -7.69 -15.63
N ALA A 357 -28.71 -8.42 -16.33
CA ALA A 357 -28.07 -7.93 -17.55
C ALA A 357 -29.04 -8.03 -18.75
N PRO A 358 -29.17 -6.98 -19.60
CA PRO A 358 -29.99 -7.04 -20.80
C PRO A 358 -29.34 -7.95 -21.85
N GLN A 359 -30.12 -8.87 -22.43
CA GLN A 359 -29.66 -9.72 -23.52
C GLN A 359 -29.67 -8.94 -24.84
N ILE A 360 -28.51 -8.83 -25.48
CA ILE A 360 -28.36 -8.28 -26.83
C ILE A 360 -27.96 -9.43 -27.76
N LYS A 361 -28.80 -9.75 -28.74
CA LYS A 361 -28.46 -10.73 -29.79
C LYS A 361 -27.45 -10.10 -30.76
N PRO A 362 -26.36 -10.78 -31.13
CA PRO A 362 -25.42 -10.25 -32.12
C PRO A 362 -26.07 -10.22 -33.51
N LYS A 363 -25.99 -9.07 -34.19
CA LYS A 363 -26.05 -9.03 -35.66
C LYS A 363 -24.65 -9.34 -36.19
N ALA A 364 -24.56 -10.19 -37.22
CA ALA A 364 -23.32 -10.36 -37.97
C ALA A 364 -22.95 -9.04 -38.67
N MET A 365 -21.65 -8.73 -38.73
CA MET A 365 -21.10 -7.68 -39.58
C MET A 365 -19.98 -8.27 -40.44
N VAL A 366 -19.89 -7.75 -41.67
CA VAL A 366 -18.98 -8.21 -42.72
C VAL A 366 -17.56 -7.73 -42.43
N VAL A 367 -16.56 -8.52 -42.85
CA VAL A 367 -15.14 -8.15 -42.84
C VAL A 367 -14.77 -7.46 -44.17
N PRO A 368 -14.18 -6.26 -44.14
CA PRO A 368 -13.52 -5.68 -45.30
C PRO A 368 -12.06 -5.27 -45.01
N GLY A 369 -11.15 -5.74 -45.87
CA GLY A 369 -9.90 -5.03 -46.19
C GLY A 369 -8.75 -5.14 -45.20
N GLU A 370 -7.62 -5.64 -45.71
CA GLU A 370 -6.31 -5.37 -45.13
C GLU A 370 -6.00 -3.88 -45.22
N PHE A 371 -5.32 -3.32 -44.21
CA PHE A 371 -4.77 -1.97 -44.25
C PHE A 371 -3.30 -2.01 -43.82
N GLU A 372 -2.41 -1.88 -44.79
CA GLU A 372 -0.98 -1.75 -44.55
C GLU A 372 -0.66 -0.44 -43.81
N ILE A 373 0.31 -0.48 -42.90
CA ILE A 373 0.88 0.72 -42.27
C ILE A 373 2.32 0.88 -42.77
N PRO A 374 2.65 1.95 -43.51
CA PRO A 374 3.98 2.11 -44.10
C PRO A 374 5.05 2.39 -43.03
N ILE A 375 5.93 1.42 -42.79
CA ILE A 375 7.01 1.53 -41.80
C ILE A 375 8.22 2.27 -42.41
N SER A 376 8.42 3.53 -42.04
CA SER A 376 9.61 4.31 -42.42
C SER A 376 10.67 4.31 -41.31
N TYR A 377 11.51 3.26 -41.26
CA TYR A 377 12.70 3.25 -40.41
C TYR A 377 13.89 3.93 -41.10
N LYS A 378 14.17 5.20 -40.78
CA LYS A 378 15.48 5.81 -41.05
C LYS A 378 16.51 5.30 -40.04
N LYS A 379 17.31 4.32 -40.47
CA LYS A 379 18.41 3.71 -39.72
C LYS A 379 19.64 4.61 -39.72
N ASN A 380 19.70 5.58 -38.83
CA ASN A 380 20.93 6.35 -38.58
C ASN A 380 21.78 5.61 -37.54
N ASN A 381 22.91 5.05 -37.97
CA ASN A 381 24.02 4.77 -37.05
C ASN A 381 24.51 6.13 -36.48
N PHE A 382 24.87 6.17 -35.20
CA PHE A 382 25.56 7.32 -34.61
C PHE A 382 26.79 6.84 -33.86
N ASP A 383 27.93 7.40 -34.25
CA ASP A 383 29.24 7.07 -33.69
C ASP A 383 29.47 7.75 -32.34
N PHE A 384 30.35 7.20 -31.51
CA PHE A 384 30.67 7.75 -30.19
C PHE A 384 32.11 8.25 -30.12
N SER A 385 32.39 9.34 -30.84
CA SER A 385 33.66 10.07 -30.71
C SER A 385 33.49 11.57 -30.97
N THR A 386 34.39 12.37 -30.38
CA THR A 386 34.54 13.82 -30.53
C THR A 386 33.36 14.72 -30.09
N SER A 387 33.49 15.34 -28.91
CA SER A 387 33.35 16.80 -28.75
C SER A 387 33.91 17.22 -27.40
N SER A 388 34.89 18.13 -27.40
CA SER A 388 35.51 18.67 -26.20
C SER A 388 34.64 19.76 -25.55
N ILE A 389 34.73 19.88 -24.22
CA ILE A 389 34.11 20.98 -23.49
C ILE A 389 35.01 22.22 -23.61
N SER A 390 34.44 23.34 -24.08
CA SER A 390 35.04 24.65 -23.99
C SER A 390 34.47 25.41 -22.78
N THR A 391 35.35 25.80 -21.86
CA THR A 391 35.03 26.69 -20.72
C THR A 391 35.92 27.92 -20.79
N ALA A 392 35.31 29.09 -20.99
CA ALA A 392 36.01 30.37 -20.96
C ALA A 392 35.95 30.99 -19.56
N SER A 393 37.12 31.33 -19.01
CA SER A 393 37.27 32.26 -17.89
C SER A 393 38.68 32.86 -17.94
N SER A 394 38.83 34.11 -17.53
CA SER A 394 39.95 34.97 -17.90
C SER A 394 41.06 35.08 -16.85
N SER A 395 42.31 34.93 -17.31
CA SER A 395 43.52 35.65 -16.88
C SER A 395 43.69 36.11 -15.41
N SER A 396 44.63 35.48 -14.72
CA SER A 396 45.68 36.21 -13.96
C SER A 396 46.94 35.34 -13.88
N SER A 397 48.11 35.98 -13.92
CA SER A 397 49.43 35.35 -13.97
C SER A 397 50.01 35.03 -12.58
N GLU A 398 50.79 33.95 -12.46
CA GLU A 398 52.20 33.99 -12.02
C GLU A 398 52.87 32.60 -12.14
N THR A 399 54.18 32.53 -11.87
CA THR A 399 55.08 31.44 -12.26
C THR A 399 55.60 30.60 -11.08
N LEU A 400 55.81 29.29 -11.27
CA LEU A 400 57.12 28.60 -11.09
C LEU A 400 57.02 27.05 -11.24
N ASN A 401 58.19 26.40 -11.29
CA ASN A 401 58.40 24.99 -11.60
C ASN A 401 57.96 24.02 -10.47
N ASP A 402 57.60 22.78 -10.83
CA ASP A 402 58.34 21.58 -10.37
C ASP A 402 58.12 20.37 -11.33
N SER A 403 58.84 19.26 -11.11
CA SER A 403 58.88 18.07 -11.98
C SER A 403 58.52 16.77 -11.23
N GLY A 404 57.92 15.77 -11.89
CA GLY A 404 57.89 14.40 -11.35
C GLY A 404 56.82 13.44 -11.89
N ASP A 405 57.24 12.42 -12.64
CA ASP A 405 56.44 11.24 -12.99
C ASP A 405 56.56 10.12 -11.93
N VAL A 406 55.43 9.59 -11.43
CA VAL A 406 55.34 8.28 -10.74
C VAL A 406 53.95 7.67 -11.06
N VAL A 407 53.81 6.81 -12.08
CA VAL A 407 54.00 5.33 -12.05
C VAL A 407 53.06 4.57 -11.10
N ILE A 408 52.23 3.68 -11.67
CA ILE A 408 51.23 2.87 -10.96
C ILE A 408 51.83 1.49 -10.58
N HIS A 409 51.89 1.18 -9.28
CA HIS A 409 52.30 -0.14 -8.81
C HIS A 409 51.11 -1.08 -8.50
N LYS A 410 51.02 -2.19 -9.25
CA LYS A 410 50.39 -3.42 -8.76
C LYS A 410 51.28 -4.05 -7.67
N ARG A 411 50.67 -4.77 -6.73
CA ARG A 411 51.38 -5.72 -5.84
C ARG A 411 50.80 -7.12 -5.97
N VAL A 412 51.66 -8.11 -5.76
CA VAL A 412 51.37 -9.55 -5.66
C VAL A 412 51.73 -9.99 -4.24
N LEU A 413 51.10 -11.06 -3.76
CA LEU A 413 51.28 -11.61 -2.40
C LEU A 413 52.53 -12.50 -2.29
N ASN A 414 53.04 -12.64 -1.06
CA ASN A 414 53.70 -13.84 -0.57
C ASN A 414 53.38 -14.01 0.94
N ASP A 415 53.25 -15.27 1.35
CA ASP A 415 52.85 -15.77 2.69
C ASP A 415 54.14 -16.24 3.46
N PRO A 416 54.17 -16.97 4.63
CA PRO A 416 53.17 -17.92 5.16
C PRO A 416 53.03 -18.03 6.73
N LEU A 417 52.31 -19.10 7.16
CA LEU A 417 52.25 -19.72 8.52
C LEU A 417 51.25 -19.08 9.52
N VAL A 418 50.36 -19.79 10.25
CA VAL A 418 50.19 -21.22 10.59
C VAL A 418 48.70 -21.67 10.47
N ASN A 419 48.45 -22.98 10.31
CA ASN A 419 47.14 -23.69 10.20
C ASN A 419 47.01 -24.72 11.36
N PRO A 420 45.93 -25.52 11.58
CA PRO A 420 44.63 -25.64 10.91
C PRO A 420 43.44 -25.64 11.95
N THR A 421 42.23 -26.20 11.83
CA THR A 421 41.57 -27.10 10.85
C THR A 421 40.03 -27.00 10.91
N LYS A 422 39.33 -26.91 9.76
CA LYS A 422 38.12 -27.73 9.40
C LYS A 422 37.60 -27.38 8.00
N ARG A 423 37.66 -28.33 7.06
CA ARG A 423 37.27 -28.14 5.65
C ARG A 423 35.74 -28.16 5.47
N LYS A 424 35.22 -27.28 4.61
CA LYS A 424 33.98 -27.49 3.83
C LYS A 424 34.32 -27.30 2.35
N LYS A 425 33.79 -28.16 1.46
CA LYS A 425 33.92 -27.98 0.01
C LYS A 425 33.16 -26.74 -0.44
N ILE A 426 33.79 -25.94 -1.29
CA ILE A 426 33.12 -24.92 -2.12
C ILE A 426 33.18 -25.43 -3.55
N ASN A 427 32.01 -25.65 -4.17
CA ASN A 427 31.93 -25.88 -5.61
C ASN A 427 31.72 -24.53 -6.29
N LEU A 428 32.59 -24.20 -7.25
CA LEU A 428 32.36 -23.07 -8.16
C LEU A 428 31.38 -23.51 -9.25
N VAL A 429 30.42 -22.64 -9.57
CA VAL A 429 29.50 -22.76 -10.70
C VAL A 429 29.61 -21.47 -11.52
N PRO A 430 29.79 -21.53 -12.85
CA PRO A 430 29.95 -20.33 -13.67
C PRO A 430 28.67 -19.50 -13.73
N ASN A 431 28.83 -18.20 -14.01
CA ASN A 431 27.73 -17.25 -14.13
C ASN A 431 26.76 -17.67 -15.26
N SER A 432 25.50 -17.87 -14.92
CA SER A 432 24.38 -17.88 -15.88
C SER A 432 23.33 -16.86 -15.42
N THR A 433 22.72 -16.16 -16.39
CA THR A 433 21.72 -15.12 -16.16
C THR A 433 20.43 -15.70 -15.60
N LYS A 434 20.01 -15.28 -14.41
CA LYS A 434 18.71 -15.67 -13.85
C LYS A 434 17.60 -14.74 -14.36
N SER A 435 16.69 -15.32 -15.12
CA SER A 435 15.31 -14.86 -15.29
C SER A 435 14.47 -15.16 -14.03
N ASP A 436 13.23 -14.65 -14.00
CA ASP A 436 12.34 -14.68 -12.84
C ASP A 436 11.90 -16.09 -12.38
N ASP A 437 11.65 -16.24 -11.08
CA ASP A 437 11.26 -17.50 -10.43
C ASP A 437 9.80 -17.92 -10.74
N PHE A 438 9.61 -18.84 -11.69
CA PHE A 438 8.31 -19.47 -11.99
C PHE A 438 7.81 -20.49 -10.94
N SER A 439 8.50 -20.66 -9.82
CA SER A 439 8.32 -21.77 -8.86
C SER A 439 6.96 -21.79 -8.12
N THR A 440 6.29 -20.65 -7.97
CA THR A 440 5.03 -20.54 -7.19
C THR A 440 3.77 -20.81 -7.99
N ALA A 441 3.71 -20.45 -9.28
CA ALA A 441 2.48 -20.46 -10.08
C ALA A 441 1.74 -21.81 -10.08
N PRO A 442 2.41 -22.99 -10.17
CA PRO A 442 1.72 -24.27 -10.09
C PRO A 442 1.08 -24.57 -8.73
N ARG A 443 1.57 -23.99 -7.62
CA ARG A 443 0.94 -24.20 -6.30
C ARG A 443 -0.32 -23.35 -6.15
N GLU A 444 -0.36 -22.19 -6.78
CA GLU A 444 -1.51 -21.28 -6.75
C GLU A 444 -2.65 -21.77 -7.64
N TYR A 445 -2.36 -22.34 -8.82
CA TYR A 445 -3.37 -22.92 -9.71
C TYR A 445 -4.19 -24.04 -9.04
N ILE A 446 -3.54 -25.04 -8.42
CA ILE A 446 -4.28 -26.15 -7.77
C ILE A 446 -5.17 -25.64 -6.62
N LEU A 447 -4.75 -24.59 -5.89
CA LEU A 447 -5.57 -23.94 -4.87
C LEU A 447 -6.75 -23.17 -5.46
N MET A 448 -6.62 -22.63 -6.67
CA MET A 448 -7.70 -21.99 -7.42
C MET A 448 -8.73 -23.00 -7.94
N VAL A 449 -8.28 -24.12 -8.54
CA VAL A 449 -9.17 -25.22 -8.97
C VAL A 449 -9.94 -25.79 -7.78
N ARG A 450 -9.26 -26.06 -6.65
CA ARG A 450 -9.88 -26.59 -5.42
C ARG A 450 -10.95 -25.68 -4.80
N LYS A 451 -10.90 -24.36 -5.06
CA LYS A 451 -11.91 -23.40 -4.61
C LYS A 451 -13.06 -23.20 -5.59
N THR A 452 -12.93 -23.68 -6.82
CA THR A 452 -13.84 -23.38 -7.93
C THR A 452 -14.64 -24.59 -8.39
N LEU A 453 -14.06 -25.80 -8.30
CA LEU A 453 -14.77 -27.06 -8.51
C LEU A 453 -15.45 -27.53 -7.21
N ASP A 454 -16.60 -28.19 -7.36
CA ASP A 454 -17.22 -28.99 -6.31
C ASP A 454 -16.32 -30.16 -5.87
N GLY A 455 -16.48 -30.62 -4.62
CA GLY A 455 -15.63 -31.65 -4.02
C GLY A 455 -15.47 -32.94 -4.85
N PRO A 456 -16.55 -33.51 -5.43
CA PRO A 456 -16.45 -34.64 -6.34
C PRO A 456 -15.65 -34.30 -7.62
N SER A 457 -15.97 -33.21 -8.31
CA SER A 457 -15.25 -32.82 -9.55
C SER A 457 -13.77 -32.48 -9.29
N PHE A 458 -13.44 -31.86 -8.15
CA PHE A 458 -12.05 -31.67 -7.75
C PHE A 458 -11.33 -33.00 -7.48
N THR A 459 -12.03 -33.98 -6.89
CA THR A 459 -11.47 -35.30 -6.61
C THR A 459 -11.16 -36.05 -7.90
N ASP A 460 -12.07 -36.02 -8.86
CA ASP A 460 -11.87 -36.63 -10.19
C ASP A 460 -10.77 -35.90 -10.98
N PHE A 461 -10.73 -34.55 -10.95
CA PHE A 461 -9.65 -33.75 -11.55
C PHE A 461 -8.27 -34.13 -10.98
N ALA A 462 -8.14 -34.18 -9.64
CA ALA A 462 -6.89 -34.51 -8.98
C ALA A 462 -6.45 -35.96 -9.23
N LYS A 463 -7.40 -36.89 -9.37
CA LYS A 463 -7.13 -38.28 -9.80
C LYS A 463 -6.64 -38.35 -11.23
N GLY A 464 -7.34 -37.74 -12.19
CA GLY A 464 -6.95 -37.75 -13.61
C GLY A 464 -5.55 -37.17 -13.83
N LEU A 465 -5.26 -36.03 -13.21
CA LEU A 465 -3.92 -35.41 -13.26
C LEU A 465 -2.85 -36.21 -12.48
N GLY A 466 -3.26 -37.09 -11.56
CA GLY A 466 -2.39 -38.04 -10.86
C GLY A 466 -2.07 -39.27 -11.72
N VAL A 467 -3.07 -39.85 -12.39
CA VAL A 467 -2.94 -40.99 -13.32
C VAL A 467 -2.08 -40.59 -14.51
N TYR A 468 -2.36 -39.46 -15.16
CA TYR A 468 -1.57 -38.95 -16.29
C TYR A 468 -0.08 -38.81 -15.95
N LYS A 469 0.28 -38.47 -14.71
CA LYS A 469 1.70 -38.36 -14.27
C LYS A 469 2.40 -39.71 -14.08
N GLN A 470 1.68 -40.82 -14.16
CA GLN A 470 2.19 -42.19 -14.01
C GLN A 470 2.08 -42.99 -15.31
N THR A 471 1.00 -42.79 -16.08
CA THR A 471 0.73 -43.51 -17.34
C THR A 471 1.12 -42.71 -18.58
N GLU A 472 1.29 -41.39 -18.46
CA GLU A 472 1.47 -40.42 -19.56
C GLU A 472 0.31 -40.43 -20.60
N ASN A 473 -0.81 -41.11 -20.29
CA ASN A 473 -1.94 -41.32 -21.18
C ASN A 473 -2.82 -40.06 -21.31
N PHE A 474 -2.63 -39.32 -22.40
CA PHE A 474 -3.38 -38.08 -22.65
C PHE A 474 -4.87 -38.32 -22.94
N ASP A 475 -5.22 -39.40 -23.65
CA ASP A 475 -6.60 -39.76 -23.99
C ASP A 475 -7.46 -40.17 -22.78
N GLU A 476 -6.83 -40.52 -21.66
CA GLU A 476 -7.51 -40.77 -20.39
C GLU A 476 -7.71 -39.47 -19.60
N LEU A 477 -6.76 -38.54 -19.70
CA LEU A 477 -6.87 -37.22 -19.09
C LEU A 477 -7.98 -36.38 -19.76
N THR A 478 -8.05 -36.35 -21.10
CA THR A 478 -9.10 -35.62 -21.83
C THR A 478 -10.50 -36.12 -21.46
N LYS A 479 -10.73 -37.43 -21.39
CA LYS A 479 -12.02 -38.01 -20.94
C LYS A 479 -12.43 -37.58 -19.52
N VAL A 480 -11.46 -37.42 -18.59
CA VAL A 480 -11.73 -36.90 -17.24
C VAL A 480 -12.05 -35.40 -17.28
N LEU A 481 -11.37 -34.63 -18.12
CA LEU A 481 -11.65 -33.20 -18.30
C LEU A 481 -13.01 -32.97 -18.98
N ASP A 482 -13.38 -33.77 -19.98
CA ASP A 482 -14.69 -33.76 -20.64
C ASP A 482 -15.81 -33.92 -19.61
N LYS A 483 -15.74 -34.99 -18.80
CA LYS A 483 -16.70 -35.29 -17.73
C LYS A 483 -16.93 -34.10 -16.77
N ILE A 484 -15.92 -33.27 -16.55
CA ILE A 484 -15.97 -32.13 -15.63
C ILE A 484 -16.40 -30.83 -16.32
N PHE A 485 -15.93 -30.57 -17.55
CA PHE A 485 -15.98 -29.26 -18.21
C PHE A 485 -16.92 -29.18 -19.41
N ILE A 486 -17.38 -30.30 -19.98
CA ILE A 486 -18.27 -30.29 -21.15
C ILE A 486 -19.58 -29.52 -20.86
N ASN A 487 -20.20 -29.78 -19.71
CA ASN A 487 -21.43 -29.13 -19.27
C ASN A 487 -21.21 -27.87 -18.40
N LYS A 488 -19.94 -27.50 -18.12
CA LYS A 488 -19.58 -26.36 -17.24
C LYS A 488 -18.81 -25.29 -18.02
N HIS A 489 -19.41 -24.77 -19.10
CA HIS A 489 -18.81 -23.74 -19.98
C HIS A 489 -18.17 -22.57 -19.21
N ASN A 490 -18.83 -22.09 -18.16
CA ASN A 490 -18.37 -20.98 -17.32
C ASN A 490 -17.10 -21.29 -16.50
N LEU A 491 -16.65 -22.56 -16.45
CA LEU A 491 -15.45 -23.00 -15.74
C LEU A 491 -14.31 -23.45 -16.68
N ARG A 492 -14.53 -23.48 -18.00
CA ARG A 492 -13.52 -23.92 -18.98
C ARG A 492 -12.24 -23.07 -18.99
N PHE A 493 -12.29 -21.84 -18.43
CA PHE A 493 -11.09 -21.01 -18.21
C PHE A 493 -10.04 -21.68 -17.29
N LEU A 494 -10.43 -22.65 -16.46
CA LEU A 494 -9.48 -23.40 -15.63
C LEU A 494 -8.55 -24.29 -16.48
N LEU A 495 -8.99 -24.75 -17.66
CA LEU A 495 -8.18 -25.62 -18.54
C LEU A 495 -6.83 -24.99 -18.90
N GLN A 496 -6.77 -23.67 -19.12
CA GLN A 496 -5.54 -22.95 -19.44
C GLN A 496 -4.42 -23.16 -18.39
N GLY A 497 -4.76 -23.41 -17.13
CA GLY A 497 -3.77 -23.67 -16.08
C GLY A 497 -3.24 -25.11 -16.02
N ILE A 498 -3.70 -26.02 -16.88
CA ILE A 498 -3.25 -27.43 -16.92
C ILE A 498 -1.91 -27.58 -17.67
N GLU A 499 -1.61 -26.68 -18.61
CA GLU A 499 -0.43 -26.74 -19.48
C GLU A 499 0.92 -26.97 -18.74
N PRO A 500 1.21 -26.37 -17.56
CA PRO A 500 2.45 -26.60 -16.81
C PRO A 500 2.57 -27.98 -16.14
N TYR A 501 1.53 -28.83 -16.23
CA TYR A 501 1.53 -30.20 -15.70
C TYR A 501 1.63 -31.26 -16.78
N LEU A 502 1.54 -30.86 -18.05
CA LEU A 502 1.65 -31.73 -19.20
C LEU A 502 3.11 -31.87 -19.62
N LYS A 503 3.44 -33.06 -20.15
CA LYS A 503 4.72 -33.27 -20.83
C LYS A 503 4.79 -32.37 -22.07
N ASP A 504 5.98 -31.88 -22.40
CA ASP A 504 6.16 -30.88 -23.45
C ASP A 504 5.60 -31.35 -24.80
N TYR A 505 5.76 -32.64 -25.12
CA TYR A 505 5.26 -33.28 -26.34
C TYR A 505 3.72 -33.45 -26.38
N HIS A 506 3.00 -33.28 -25.27
CA HIS A 506 1.53 -33.30 -25.21
C HIS A 506 0.89 -31.89 -25.20
N ARG A 507 1.69 -30.80 -25.21
CA ARG A 507 1.13 -29.43 -25.15
C ARG A 507 0.40 -29.01 -26.44
N GLU A 508 0.89 -29.42 -27.60
CA GLU A 508 0.22 -29.09 -28.87
C GLU A 508 -1.15 -29.74 -28.99
N ASP A 509 -1.28 -31.01 -28.60
CA ASP A 509 -2.56 -31.72 -28.61
C ASP A 509 -3.51 -31.22 -27.51
N PHE A 510 -2.96 -30.77 -26.37
CA PHE A 510 -3.75 -30.02 -25.39
C PHE A 510 -4.22 -28.66 -25.90
N HIS A 511 -3.45 -27.97 -26.75
CA HIS A 511 -3.89 -26.73 -27.37
C HIS A 511 -5.09 -26.99 -28.31
N LYS A 512 -4.97 -27.99 -29.21
CA LYS A 512 -6.06 -28.44 -30.10
C LYS A 512 -7.32 -28.85 -29.31
N TYR A 513 -7.14 -29.59 -28.22
CA TYR A 513 -8.22 -29.97 -27.29
C TYR A 513 -8.87 -28.75 -26.60
N TRP A 514 -8.07 -27.80 -26.12
CA TRP A 514 -8.58 -26.58 -25.50
C TRP A 514 -9.33 -25.67 -26.49
N GLU A 515 -8.86 -25.57 -27.74
CA GLU A 515 -9.52 -24.80 -28.80
C GLU A 515 -10.85 -25.44 -29.25
N SER A 516 -10.93 -26.77 -29.37
CA SER A 516 -12.20 -27.47 -29.62
C SER A 516 -13.19 -27.41 -28.43
N MET A 517 -12.72 -27.03 -27.25
CA MET A 517 -13.52 -26.72 -26.06
C MET A 517 -13.91 -25.24 -25.93
N ARG A 518 -13.59 -24.38 -26.90
CA ARG A 518 -13.78 -22.92 -26.77
C ARG A 518 -15.18 -22.42 -27.15
#